data_AF-A0A924ZJ27-F1
#
_entry.id   AF-A0A924ZJ27-F1
#
_cell.length_a   1.000
_cell.length_b   1.000
_cell.length_c   1.000
_cell.angle_alpha   90.00
_cell.angle_beta   90.00
_cell.angle_gamma   90.00
#
_symmetry.space_group_name_H-M   'P 1'
#
loop_
_entity.id
_entity.type
_entity.pdbx_description
1 polymer ?
#
loop_
_entity_poly.entity_id
_entity_poly.type
_entity_poly.pdbx_seq_one_letter_code
_entity_poly.pdbx_strand_id
1 'polypeptide(L)'
;MPELDQVLAQIIKRLTKYLERQKIIIKDNDQDFQLNISEEDTFSRLQASSVTYRFAIGPSKGKKAFALKTVSDGDHNAKSGLVVKNSGFSLHAGVATKAHERDKLEKICRYIARPAVSEERL
;
A
#
# COMPACT_ATOMS: atom_id res chain seq x y z
N MET A 1 4.56 0.95 20.68
CA MET A 1 4.41 -0.23 21.56
C MET A 1 5.49 -1.19 21.12
N PRO A 2 6.55 -1.40 21.91
CA PRO A 2 7.80 -1.98 21.43
C PRO A 2 7.61 -3.35 20.77
N GLU A 3 6.66 -4.16 21.23
CA GLU A 3 6.36 -5.47 20.66
C GLU A 3 5.74 -5.37 19.25
N LEU A 4 4.77 -4.49 19.04
CA LEU A 4 4.14 -4.30 17.72
C LEU A 4 5.14 -3.71 16.72
N ASP A 5 6.01 -2.80 17.16
CA ASP A 5 7.06 -2.22 16.34
C ASP A 5 8.07 -3.30 15.89
N GLN A 6 8.46 -4.22 16.80
CA GLN A 6 9.31 -5.37 16.47
C GLN A 6 8.64 -6.35 15.49
N VAL A 7 7.35 -6.65 15.69
CA VAL A 7 6.59 -7.50 14.77
C VAL A 7 6.52 -6.86 13.38
N LEU A 8 6.19 -5.57 13.29
CA LEU A 8 6.13 -4.87 12.01
C LEU A 8 7.50 -4.86 11.32
N ALA A 9 8.59 -4.58 12.04
CA ALA A 9 9.93 -4.63 11.49
C ALA A 9 10.29 -6.03 10.94
N GLN A 10 9.91 -7.09 11.65
CA GLN A 10 10.15 -8.46 11.19
C GLN A 10 9.29 -8.83 9.97
N ILE A 11 8.04 -8.37 9.91
CA ILE A 11 7.17 -8.54 8.73
C ILE A 11 7.79 -7.85 7.52
N ILE A 12 8.20 -6.59 7.64
CA ILE A 12 8.84 -5.82 6.57
C ILE A 12 10.07 -6.58 6.06
N LYS A 13 10.98 -6.97 6.96
CA LYS A 13 12.20 -7.71 6.60
C LYS A 13 11.90 -9.00 5.84
N ARG A 14 10.90 -9.78 6.28
CA ARG A 14 10.52 -11.06 5.63
C ARG A 14 9.88 -10.83 4.27
N LEU A 15 8.97 -9.87 4.17
CA LEU A 15 8.29 -9.52 2.91
C LEU A 15 9.29 -9.04 1.87
N THR A 16 10.15 -8.07 2.23
CA THR A 16 11.20 -7.57 1.33
C THR A 16 12.07 -8.72 0.80
N LYS A 17 12.61 -9.56 1.69
CA LYS A 17 13.45 -10.70 1.29
C LYS A 17 12.71 -11.69 0.38
N TYR A 18 11.42 -11.91 0.64
CA TYR A 18 10.60 -12.78 -0.20
C TYR A 18 10.40 -12.18 -1.59
N LEU A 19 10.00 -10.91 -1.67
CA LEU A 19 9.76 -10.21 -2.93
C LEU A 19 11.04 -10.09 -3.78
N GLU A 20 12.21 -9.86 -3.16
CA GLU A 20 13.51 -9.88 -3.83
C GLU A 20 13.80 -11.26 -4.44
N ARG A 21 13.58 -12.35 -3.68
CA ARG A 21 13.77 -13.72 -4.17
C ARG A 21 12.84 -14.07 -5.33
N GLN A 22 11.61 -13.53 -5.33
CA GLN A 22 10.66 -13.68 -6.43
C GLN A 22 10.97 -12.76 -7.62
N LYS A 23 12.04 -11.93 -7.55
CA LYS A 23 12.41 -10.94 -8.57
C LYS A 23 11.31 -9.91 -8.85
N ILE A 24 10.40 -9.68 -7.90
CA ILE A 24 9.33 -8.69 -7.98
C ILE A 24 9.89 -7.29 -7.68
N ILE A 25 10.75 -7.21 -6.66
CA ILE A 25 11.51 -5.99 -6.34
C ILE A 25 12.99 -6.20 -6.60
N ILE A 26 13.64 -5.14 -7.05
CA ILE A 26 15.09 -5.07 -7.23
C ILE A 26 15.61 -4.02 -6.26
N LYS A 27 16.66 -4.35 -5.53
CA LYS A 27 17.33 -3.42 -4.62
C LYS A 27 18.21 -2.50 -5.46
N ASP A 28 17.89 -1.20 -5.49
CA ASP A 28 18.73 -0.19 -6.10
C ASP A 28 19.93 0.11 -5.20
N ASN A 29 21.04 0.55 -5.79
CA ASN A 29 22.29 0.83 -5.09
C ASN A 29 22.13 1.97 -4.05
N ASP A 30 21.10 2.82 -4.21
CA ASP A 30 20.78 3.96 -3.34
C ASP A 30 19.71 3.65 -2.26
N GLN A 31 19.58 2.38 -1.84
CA GLN A 31 18.67 1.89 -0.77
C GLN A 31 17.18 1.83 -1.10
N ASP A 32 16.74 2.31 -2.25
CA ASP A 32 15.34 2.25 -2.67
C ASP A 32 15.00 0.93 -3.39
N PHE A 33 13.76 0.44 -3.20
CA PHE A 33 13.23 -0.72 -3.91
C PHE A 33 12.55 -0.28 -5.20
N GLN A 34 12.94 -0.88 -6.32
CA GLN A 34 12.27 -0.69 -7.60
C GLN A 34 11.37 -1.88 -7.93
N LEU A 35 10.17 -1.61 -8.42
CA LEU A 35 9.27 -2.62 -8.98
C LEU A 35 9.60 -2.80 -10.47
N ASN A 36 9.74 -4.04 -10.91
CA ASN A 36 9.91 -4.35 -12.33
C ASN A 36 8.54 -4.34 -13.02
N ILE A 37 8.13 -3.18 -13.52
CA ILE A 37 6.83 -2.99 -14.18
C ILE A 37 7.05 -3.05 -15.68
N SER A 38 6.38 -3.99 -16.35
CA SER A 38 6.45 -4.11 -17.81
C SER A 38 5.96 -2.82 -18.46
N GLU A 39 6.76 -2.27 -19.38
CA GLU A 39 6.41 -1.06 -20.13
C GLU A 39 5.37 -1.31 -21.24
N GLU A 40 5.13 -2.58 -21.59
CA GLU A 40 4.26 -2.97 -22.70
C GLU A 40 2.76 -2.88 -22.36
N ASP A 41 2.40 -3.00 -21.07
CA ASP A 41 1.00 -2.91 -20.63
C ASP A 41 0.64 -1.50 -20.14
N THR A 42 -0.24 -0.85 -20.88
CA THR A 42 -0.73 0.51 -20.57
C THR A 42 -1.46 0.54 -19.22
N PHE A 43 -2.17 -0.53 -18.86
CA PHE A 43 -2.89 -0.59 -17.58
C PHE A 43 -1.94 -0.75 -16.40
N SER A 44 -0.93 -1.63 -16.50
CA SER A 44 0.14 -1.75 -15.52
C SER A 44 0.87 -0.43 -15.30
N ARG A 45 1.14 0.33 -16.37
CA ARG A 45 1.77 1.65 -16.28
C ARG A 45 0.89 2.68 -15.57
N LEU A 46 -0.42 2.66 -15.81
CA LEU A 46 -1.37 3.52 -15.11
C LEU A 46 -1.44 3.18 -13.62
N GLN A 47 -1.53 1.90 -13.26
CA GLN A 47 -1.51 1.45 -11.87
C GLN A 47 -0.23 1.86 -11.15
N ALA A 48 0.93 1.62 -11.77
CA ALA A 48 2.23 2.02 -11.24
C ALA A 48 2.34 3.53 -10.98
N SER A 49 1.85 4.34 -11.92
CA SER A 49 1.81 5.79 -11.78
C SER A 49 0.86 6.19 -10.64
N SER A 50 -0.29 5.53 -10.50
CA SER A 50 -1.24 5.79 -9.42
C SER A 50 -0.64 5.49 -8.03
N VAL A 51 -0.02 4.31 -7.86
CA VAL A 51 0.61 3.89 -6.59
C VAL A 51 1.72 4.87 -6.15
N THR A 52 2.45 5.42 -7.11
CA THR A 52 3.55 6.36 -6.83
C THR A 52 3.13 7.83 -6.88
N TYR A 53 1.83 8.11 -7.01
CA TYR A 53 1.24 9.45 -7.13
C TYR A 53 1.88 10.27 -8.24
N ARG A 54 2.00 9.72 -9.46
CA ARG A 54 2.57 10.39 -10.64
C ARG A 54 1.57 10.48 -11.78
N PHE A 55 1.68 11.54 -12.59
CA PHE A 55 0.91 11.65 -13.82
C PHE A 55 1.35 10.58 -14.83
N ALA A 56 0.42 9.72 -15.26
CA ALA A 56 0.69 8.67 -16.26
C ALA A 56 0.83 9.23 -17.68
N ILE A 57 0.10 10.31 -18.00
CA ILE A 57 -0.03 10.91 -19.33
C ILE A 57 0.01 12.46 -19.28
N GLY A 58 0.12 13.08 -20.46
CA GLY A 58 0.09 14.53 -20.63
C GLY A 58 1.43 15.24 -20.39
N PRO A 59 1.47 16.58 -20.46
CA PRO A 59 2.71 17.37 -20.35
C PRO A 59 3.47 17.20 -19.02
N SER A 60 2.76 16.75 -17.98
CA SER A 60 3.32 16.54 -16.64
C SER A 60 3.70 15.08 -16.37
N LYS A 61 3.73 14.21 -17.39
CA LYS A 61 4.04 12.78 -17.27
C LYS A 61 5.28 12.55 -16.41
N GLY A 62 5.17 11.62 -15.46
CA GLY A 62 6.24 11.25 -14.52
C GLY A 62 6.43 12.20 -13.32
N LYS A 63 5.85 13.41 -13.35
CA LYS A 63 5.88 14.33 -12.20
C LYS A 63 4.93 13.83 -11.10
N LYS A 64 5.30 14.07 -9.84
CA LYS A 64 4.41 13.78 -8.70
C LYS A 64 3.17 14.68 -8.77
N ALA A 65 2.00 14.08 -8.64
CA ALA A 65 0.75 14.79 -8.47
C ALA A 65 0.72 15.46 -7.10
N PHE A 66 0.26 16.71 -7.05
CA PHE A 66 0.00 17.38 -5.78
C PHE A 66 -1.24 16.75 -5.15
N ALA A 67 -1.09 16.09 -4.01
CA ALA A 67 -2.21 15.56 -3.26
C ALA A 67 -2.80 16.68 -2.39
N LEU A 68 -3.99 17.15 -2.74
CA LEU A 68 -4.81 17.97 -1.84
C LEU A 68 -5.16 17.10 -0.63
N LYS A 69 -4.53 17.36 0.51
CA LYS A 69 -4.94 16.74 1.77
C LYS A 69 -6.24 17.40 2.22
N THR A 70 -7.35 16.70 2.03
CA THR A 70 -8.54 16.99 2.83
C THR A 70 -8.17 16.82 4.30
N VAL A 71 -8.50 17.83 5.12
CA VAL A 71 -8.43 17.70 6.57
C VAL A 71 -9.24 16.46 6.92
N SER A 72 -8.64 15.53 7.65
CA SER A 72 -9.27 14.27 8.01
C SER A 72 -10.61 14.58 8.67
N ASP A 73 -11.71 14.13 8.06
CA ASP A 73 -12.99 14.09 8.74
C ASP A 73 -12.77 13.26 10.00
N GLY A 74 -13.12 13.85 11.14
CA GLY A 74 -12.77 13.36 12.46
C GLY A 74 -13.59 12.14 12.84
N ASP A 75 -13.53 11.05 12.08
CA ASP A 75 -13.98 9.74 12.53
C ASP A 75 -13.15 8.60 11.93
N HIS A 76 -12.03 8.32 12.58
CA HIS A 76 -11.44 6.99 12.58
C HIS A 76 -11.40 6.53 14.04
N ASN A 77 -12.54 6.08 14.54
CA ASN A 77 -12.74 5.41 15.84
C ASN A 77 -11.91 4.12 16.05
N ALA A 78 -10.62 4.13 15.70
CA ALA A 78 -9.65 3.11 16.06
C ALA A 78 -8.33 3.77 16.48
N LYS A 79 -8.38 4.65 17.49
CA LYS A 79 -7.25 4.88 18.40
C LYS A 79 -7.27 3.85 19.56
N SER A 80 -7.67 2.60 19.28
CA SER A 80 -7.10 1.51 20.08
C SER A 80 -5.61 1.57 19.78
N GLY A 81 -4.76 1.81 20.78
CA GLY A 81 -3.32 2.07 20.61
C GLY A 81 -2.50 0.96 19.92
N LEU A 82 -3.16 -0.01 19.27
CA LEU A 82 -2.65 -1.17 18.57
C LEU A 82 -2.40 -0.90 17.08
N VAL A 83 -1.96 0.31 16.73
CA VAL A 83 -1.56 0.66 15.36
C VAL A 83 -0.14 1.21 15.37
N VAL A 84 0.74 0.61 14.58
CA VAL A 84 2.12 1.08 14.38
C VAL A 84 2.42 1.27 12.90
N LYS A 85 3.33 2.20 12.58
CA LYS A 85 3.72 2.53 11.20
C LYS A 85 5.25 2.56 11.09
N ASN A 86 5.79 1.98 10.03
CA ASN A 86 7.22 1.96 9.77
C ASN A 86 7.49 1.79 8.26
N SER A 87 8.42 2.55 7.69
CA SER A 87 8.86 2.44 6.28
C SER A 87 7.72 2.37 5.24
N GLY A 88 6.64 3.15 5.43
CA GLY A 88 5.47 3.14 4.54
C GLY A 88 4.48 1.99 4.77
N PHE A 89 4.76 1.08 5.70
CA PHE A 89 3.83 0.05 6.17
C PHE A 89 3.06 0.52 7.40
N SER A 90 1.86 -0.03 7.57
CA SER A 90 1.06 0.10 8.79
C SER A 90 0.58 -1.27 9.25
N LEU A 91 0.63 -1.52 10.55
CA LEU A 91 0.11 -2.73 11.18
C LEU A 91 -1.06 -2.34 12.08
N HIS A 92 -2.26 -2.82 11.75
CA HIS A 92 -3.48 -2.59 12.52
C HIS A 92 -3.82 -3.83 13.37
N ALA A 93 -3.13 -4.00 14.50
CA ALA A 93 -3.27 -5.17 15.37
C ALA A 93 -4.60 -5.20 16.16
N GLY A 94 -5.33 -4.08 16.20
CA GLY A 94 -6.69 -4.02 16.76
C GLY A 94 -7.79 -4.54 15.83
N VAL A 95 -7.46 -5.02 14.62
CA VAL A 95 -8.42 -5.55 13.66
C VAL A 95 -8.41 -7.07 13.71
N ALA A 96 -9.55 -7.66 14.08
CA ALA A 96 -9.77 -9.11 14.07
C ALA A 96 -11.18 -9.41 13.56
N THR A 97 -11.35 -10.55 12.90
CA THR A 97 -12.64 -11.01 12.36
C THR A 97 -12.90 -12.44 12.81
N LYS A 98 -14.04 -12.70 13.45
CA LYS A 98 -14.45 -14.04 13.87
C LYS A 98 -14.97 -14.84 12.67
N ALA A 99 -14.97 -16.17 12.77
CA ALA A 99 -15.36 -17.06 11.67
C ALA A 99 -16.79 -16.82 11.12
N HIS A 100 -17.71 -16.32 11.95
CA HIS A 100 -19.09 -16.02 11.56
C HIS A 100 -19.30 -14.57 11.08
N GLU A 101 -18.32 -13.68 11.24
CA GLU A 101 -18.41 -12.27 10.83
C GLU A 101 -18.11 -12.12 9.33
N ARG A 102 -18.90 -12.79 8.49
CA ARG A 102 -18.67 -12.86 7.03
C ARG A 102 -18.70 -11.49 6.37
N ASP A 103 -19.63 -10.62 6.73
CA ASP A 103 -19.74 -9.27 6.17
C ASP A 103 -18.51 -8.40 6.49
N LYS A 104 -17.97 -8.55 7.71
CA LYS A 104 -16.76 -7.86 8.14
C LYS A 104 -15.53 -8.37 7.38
N LEU A 105 -15.42 -9.69 7.21
CA LEU A 105 -14.36 -10.31 6.42
C LEU A 105 -14.43 -9.81 4.97
N GLU A 106 -15.62 -9.82 4.37
CA GLU A 106 -15.84 -9.34 3.01
C GLU A 106 -15.43 -7.88 2.86
N LYS A 107 -15.81 -7.00 3.81
CA LYS A 107 -15.41 -5.60 3.80
C LYS A 107 -13.89 -5.43 3.81
N ILE A 108 -13.17 -6.22 4.62
CA ILE A 108 -11.70 -6.20 4.68
C ILE A 108 -11.10 -6.73 3.37
N CYS A 109 -11.57 -7.85 2.85
CA CYS A 109 -11.11 -8.41 1.59
C CYS A 109 -11.33 -7.44 0.44
N ARG A 110 -12.52 -6.83 0.35
CA ARG A 110 -12.85 -5.81 -0.65
C ARG A 110 -11.94 -4.60 -0.50
N TYR A 111 -11.63 -4.17 0.72
CA TYR A 111 -10.71 -3.06 0.95
C TYR A 111 -9.29 -3.38 0.45
N ILE A 112 -8.77 -4.58 0.77
CA ILE A 112 -7.41 -5.02 0.37
C ILE A 112 -7.31 -5.22 -1.14
N ALA A 113 -8.35 -5.77 -1.77
CA ALA A 113 -8.37 -6.10 -3.20
C ALA A 113 -8.69 -4.89 -4.11
N ARG A 114 -8.98 -3.70 -3.54
CA ARG A 114 -9.26 -2.51 -4.35
C ARG A 114 -8.04 -2.15 -5.20
N PRO A 115 -8.20 -2.01 -6.53
CA PRO A 115 -7.11 -1.59 -7.40
C PRO A 115 -6.64 -0.17 -7.04
N ALA A 116 -5.38 0.13 -7.37
CA ALA A 116 -4.81 1.46 -7.19
C ALA A 116 -5.47 2.53 -8.09
N VAL A 117 -6.28 2.11 -9.06
CA VAL A 117 -7.04 2.96 -9.97
C VAL A 117 -8.53 2.74 -9.70
N SER A 118 -9.32 3.82 -9.71
CA SER A 118 -10.77 3.71 -9.57
C SER A 118 -11.36 3.24 -10.89
N GLU A 119 -11.79 1.98 -10.96
CA GLU A 119 -12.38 1.40 -12.18
C GLU A 119 -13.65 2.12 -12.64
N GLU A 120 -14.48 2.61 -11.70
CA GLU A 120 -15.66 3.44 -12.01
C GLU A 120 -15.32 4.75 -12.73
N ARG A 121 -14.04 5.15 -12.73
CA ARG A 121 -13.53 6.40 -13.31
C ARG A 121 -12.64 6.17 -14.54
N LEU A 122 -12.52 4.92 -15.00
CA LEU A 122 -11.84 4.54 -16.25
C LEU A 122 -12.86 4.40 -17.38
#